data_AF-A0A3R6SS75-F1
#
_entry.id   AF-A0A3R6SS75-F1
#
_cell.length_a   1.000
_cell.length_b   1.000
_cell.length_c   1.000
_cell.angle_alpha   90.00
_cell.angle_beta   90.00
_cell.angle_gamma   90.00
#
_symmetry.space_group_name_H-M   'P 1'
#
loop_
_entity.id
_entity.type
_entity.pdbx_description
1 polymer ?
#
loop_
_entity_poly.entity_id
_entity_poly.type
_entity_poly.pdbx_seq_one_letter_code
_entity_poly.pdbx_strand_id
1 'polypeptide(L)'
;MKLKNLILAFACCALVFTACSDDDDDKVIPSDVPEAVLKAFENKYGDIKDVKWEKKNNYNVARFQTGAITKAGNSYTTSAWYDDNGSEKQVNQDIPFANLPEAVKTAFDAYQKKMYADWKADDDVDVVSRLDMGLIYIIEIEKGKEERELSFSPDGVLLKNVLDTDDDDEILPVIVSDEIKKKIAELFPNSKSVVILEIDADDDDNETEIDILDDGIHKEVKLDAKGNWISTEFETTLPKAMEIMNALNPAILAKLVAMAGQAGIDLTKPEIIRNTEVTVVDHVTKGMYFEVEIEIGDKDLEVIIDKDGNISFDK
;
A
#
# COMPACT_ATOMS: atom_id res chain seq x y z
N MET A 1 43.06 31.98 -62.50
CA MET A 1 44.11 32.70 -61.75
C MET A 1 43.58 33.04 -60.36
N LYS A 2 44.24 32.49 -59.32
CA LYS A 2 44.41 33.01 -57.95
C LYS A 2 43.18 33.29 -57.05
N LEU A 3 43.00 32.37 -56.11
CA LEU A 3 42.88 32.54 -54.65
C LEU A 3 43.22 33.94 -54.09
N LYS A 4 42.41 34.45 -53.14
CA LYS A 4 42.81 34.83 -51.75
C LYS A 4 41.73 35.60 -50.95
N ASN A 5 41.45 35.07 -49.75
CA ASN A 5 41.35 35.68 -48.40
C ASN A 5 40.40 36.88 -48.17
N LEU A 6 39.36 36.76 -47.33
CA LEU A 6 39.33 36.80 -45.84
C LEU A 6 39.41 38.22 -45.27
N ILE A 7 38.26 38.78 -44.83
CA ILE A 7 38.15 39.72 -43.68
C ILE A 7 36.85 39.45 -42.92
N LEU A 8 37.01 39.34 -41.61
CA LEU A 8 36.10 39.09 -40.50
C LEU A 8 35.19 40.30 -40.20
N ALA A 9 33.92 40.06 -39.87
CA ALA A 9 33.12 41.00 -39.06
C ALA A 9 32.14 40.20 -38.18
N PHE A 10 32.50 40.08 -36.91
CA PHE A 10 31.72 39.48 -35.83
C PHE A 10 30.67 40.51 -35.38
N ALA A 11 29.39 40.19 -35.52
CA ALA A 11 28.30 40.99 -34.97
C ALA A 11 27.43 40.07 -34.10
N CYS A 12 27.66 40.16 -32.79
CA CYS A 12 26.82 39.58 -31.75
C CYS A 12 25.41 40.15 -31.87
N CYS A 13 24.43 39.32 -32.22
CA CYS A 13 23.03 39.56 -31.90
C CYS A 13 22.63 38.49 -30.89
N ALA A 14 22.60 38.89 -29.63
CA ALA A 14 22.01 38.12 -28.54
C ALA A 14 20.50 38.05 -28.78
N LEU A 15 20.03 36.90 -29.25
CA LEU A 15 18.64 36.50 -29.09
C LEU A 15 18.59 35.67 -27.81
N VAL A 16 18.10 36.33 -26.76
CA VAL A 16 17.77 35.71 -25.49
C VAL A 16 16.60 34.78 -25.77
N PHE A 17 16.87 33.47 -25.86
CA PHE A 17 15.82 32.49 -25.70
C PHE A 17 15.46 32.50 -24.22
N THR A 18 14.35 33.15 -23.88
CA THR A 18 13.62 32.87 -22.66
C THR A 18 13.06 31.46 -22.80
N ALA A 19 13.85 30.47 -22.40
CA ALA A 19 13.29 29.22 -21.91
C ALA A 19 12.53 29.61 -20.63
N CYS A 20 11.21 29.44 -20.65
CA CYS A 20 10.44 29.40 -19.42
C CYS A 20 11.05 28.27 -18.58
N SER A 21 11.68 28.61 -17.47
CA SER A 21 11.92 27.66 -16.40
C SER A 21 10.60 27.53 -15.64
N ASP A 22 10.08 26.31 -15.57
CA ASP A 22 9.22 25.92 -14.47
C ASP A 22 10.15 25.76 -13.26
N ASP A 23 10.50 26.89 -12.65
CA ASP A 23 11.16 26.96 -11.35
C ASP A 23 10.05 27.06 -10.28
N ASP A 24 9.47 25.92 -9.89
CA ASP A 24 8.72 25.82 -8.64
C ASP A 24 9.72 25.79 -7.48
N ASP A 25 10.15 26.98 -7.08
CA ASP A 25 11.07 27.22 -5.97
C ASP A 25 10.35 27.15 -4.60
N ASP A 26 10.01 25.94 -4.14
CA ASP A 26 9.58 25.66 -2.75
C ASP A 26 10.75 25.24 -1.82
N LYS A 27 11.98 25.63 -2.20
CA LYS A 27 13.18 25.33 -1.39
C LYS A 27 13.19 26.18 -0.12
N VAL A 28 13.12 25.52 1.03
CA VAL A 28 13.19 26.15 2.36
C VAL A 28 14.64 26.17 2.82
N ILE A 29 15.14 27.32 3.25
CA ILE A 29 16.45 27.39 3.89
C ILE A 29 16.32 26.99 5.37
N PRO A 30 17.34 26.36 5.98
CA PRO A 30 17.25 25.88 7.36
C PRO A 30 16.81 26.92 8.40
N SER A 31 17.05 28.21 8.18
CA SER A 31 16.60 29.28 9.09
C SER A 31 15.08 29.46 9.15
N ASP A 32 14.36 28.99 8.13
CA ASP A 32 12.91 29.11 8.00
C ASP A 32 12.19 27.87 8.57
N VAL A 33 12.95 26.80 8.84
CA VAL A 33 12.46 25.59 9.50
C VAL A 33 12.33 25.84 11.01
N PRO A 34 11.18 25.51 11.65
CA PRO A 34 11.01 25.72 13.08
C PRO A 34 12.11 25.04 13.91
N GLU A 35 12.58 25.71 14.98
CA GLU A 35 13.65 25.18 15.85
C GLU A 35 13.29 23.81 16.46
N ALA A 36 12.01 23.57 16.73
CA ALA A 36 11.52 22.28 17.21
C ALA A 36 11.74 21.15 16.20
N VAL A 37 11.52 21.43 14.90
CA VAL A 37 11.73 20.49 13.79
C VAL A 37 13.21 20.19 13.62
N LEU A 38 14.07 21.22 13.59
CA LEU A 38 15.52 21.04 13.47
C LEU A 38 16.07 20.18 14.62
N LYS A 39 15.62 20.44 15.86
CA LYS A 39 16.01 19.64 17.03
C LYS A 39 15.49 18.20 16.95
N ALA A 40 14.24 18.00 16.54
CA ALA A 40 13.67 16.66 16.40
C ALA A 40 14.46 15.84 15.36
N PHE A 41 14.77 16.46 14.21
CA PHE A 41 15.60 15.87 13.18
C PHE A 41 16.99 15.50 13.70
N GLU A 42 17.72 16.45 14.30
CA GLU A 42 19.08 16.21 14.81
C GLU A 42 19.10 15.12 15.91
N ASN A 43 18.08 15.08 16.77
CA ASN A 43 17.97 14.06 17.81
C ASN A 43 17.77 12.66 17.24
N LYS A 44 17.02 12.52 16.14
CA LYS A 44 16.70 11.22 15.54
C LYS A 44 17.77 10.74 14.57
N TYR A 45 18.25 11.63 13.70
CA TYR A 45 19.13 11.30 12.59
C TYR A 45 20.59 11.74 12.81
N GLY A 46 20.87 12.50 13.86
CA GLY A 46 22.19 13.04 14.15
C GLY A 46 22.53 14.29 13.33
N ASP A 47 23.81 14.65 13.34
CA ASP A 47 24.34 15.85 12.68
C ASP A 47 24.63 15.59 11.19
N ILE A 48 23.56 15.37 10.41
CA ILE A 48 23.64 15.20 8.96
C ILE A 48 23.87 16.56 8.30
N LYS A 49 24.94 16.67 7.50
CA LYS A 49 25.36 17.95 6.90
C LYS A 49 24.59 18.31 5.63
N ASP A 50 24.26 17.33 4.81
CA ASP A 50 23.65 17.53 3.49
C ASP A 50 22.14 17.24 3.56
N VAL A 51 21.42 18.10 4.28
CA VAL A 51 19.95 18.06 4.38
C VAL A 51 19.36 19.16 3.51
N LYS A 52 18.48 18.79 2.58
CA LYS A 52 17.65 19.72 1.82
C LYS A 52 16.29 19.83 2.50
N TRP A 53 15.86 21.05 2.75
CA TRP A 53 14.57 21.32 3.36
C TRP A 53 13.60 21.90 2.33
N GLU A 54 12.37 21.45 2.38
CA GLU A 54 11.27 21.90 1.53
C GLU A 54 10.02 22.07 2.41
N LYS A 55 9.12 23.00 2.04
CA LYS A 55 7.80 23.11 2.65
C LYS A 55 6.83 22.48 1.66
N LYS A 56 6.15 21.42 2.09
CA LYS A 56 5.14 20.76 1.28
C LYS A 56 3.85 20.68 2.09
N ASN A 57 2.79 21.30 1.58
CA ASN A 57 1.55 21.48 2.33
C ASN A 57 1.83 22.11 3.72
N ASN A 58 1.36 21.47 4.80
CA ASN A 58 1.59 21.91 6.17
C ASN A 58 2.86 21.30 6.82
N TYR A 59 3.69 20.60 6.04
CA TYR A 59 4.83 19.84 6.54
C TYR A 59 6.18 20.47 6.16
N ASN A 60 7.14 20.31 7.06
CA ASN A 60 8.56 20.59 6.81
C ASN A 60 9.21 19.25 6.43
N VAL A 61 9.72 19.16 5.21
CA VAL A 61 10.25 17.92 4.65
C VAL A 61 11.77 18.00 4.59
N ALA A 62 12.44 17.09 5.28
CA ALA A 62 13.89 16.92 5.19
C ALA A 62 14.22 15.81 4.21
N ARG A 63 14.92 16.14 3.12
CA ARG A 63 15.52 15.16 2.19
C ARG A 63 17.01 15.02 2.45
N PHE A 64 17.45 13.80 2.75
CA PHE A 64 18.82 13.51 3.19
C PHE A 64 19.21 12.06 2.89
N GLN A 65 20.43 11.69 3.25
CA GLN A 65 20.99 10.35 3.09
C GLN A 65 21.19 9.72 4.47
N THR A 66 20.60 8.55 4.71
CA THR A 66 20.78 7.81 5.97
C THR A 66 20.68 6.30 5.77
N GLY A 67 21.10 5.53 6.77
CA GLY A 67 20.99 4.07 6.79
C GLY A 67 19.54 3.59 6.65
N ALA A 68 19.33 2.32 6.29
CA ALA A 68 17.97 1.78 6.17
C ALA A 68 17.17 1.91 7.47
N ILE A 69 15.92 2.38 7.37
CA ILE A 69 15.02 2.51 8.53
C ILE A 69 14.56 1.14 9.06
N THR A 70 14.64 0.11 8.22
CA THR A 70 14.27 -1.28 8.54
C THR A 70 15.43 -2.07 9.14
N LYS A 71 16.67 -1.74 8.74
CA LYS A 71 17.89 -2.42 9.20
C LYS A 71 19.13 -1.56 8.93
N ALA A 72 20.00 -1.43 9.92
CA ALA A 72 21.29 -0.77 9.75
C ALA A 72 22.07 -1.36 8.57
N GLY A 73 22.52 -0.51 7.64
CA GLY A 73 23.09 -0.93 6.36
C GLY A 73 23.47 0.23 5.47
N ASN A 74 23.24 0.07 4.15
CA ASN A 74 23.55 1.07 3.14
C ASN A 74 22.81 2.39 3.39
N SER A 75 23.36 3.47 2.83
CA SER A 75 22.72 4.79 2.81
C SER A 75 21.72 4.87 1.67
N TYR A 76 20.57 5.46 1.93
CA TYR A 76 19.48 5.63 0.98
C TYR A 76 18.96 7.07 1.04
N THR A 77 18.35 7.50 -0.06
CA THR A 77 17.57 8.74 -0.08
C THR A 77 16.41 8.60 0.89
N THR A 78 16.21 9.60 1.72
CA THR A 78 15.18 9.56 2.76
C THR A 78 14.51 10.91 2.87
N SER A 79 13.19 10.89 2.94
CA SER A 79 12.33 12.06 3.11
C SER A 79 11.60 11.93 4.45
N ALA A 80 11.93 12.77 5.42
CA ALA A 80 11.26 12.80 6.72
C ALA A 80 10.35 14.03 6.83
N TRP A 81 9.08 13.79 7.14
CA TRP A 81 8.01 14.77 7.14
C TRP A 81 7.65 15.16 8.57
N TYR A 82 7.75 16.45 8.89
CA TYR A 82 7.47 16.98 10.23
C TYR A 82 6.35 18.00 10.23
N ASP A 83 5.49 17.96 11.25
CA ASP A 83 4.66 19.11 11.57
C ASP A 83 5.51 20.25 12.17
N ASP A 84 4.95 21.46 12.31
CA ASP A 84 5.67 22.63 12.83
C ASP A 84 6.12 22.48 14.30
N ASN A 85 5.59 21.49 15.03
CA ASN A 85 5.97 21.19 16.42
C ASN A 85 7.15 20.21 16.51
N GLY A 86 7.66 19.73 15.38
CA GLY A 86 8.74 18.75 15.33
C GLY A 86 8.28 17.31 15.56
N SER A 87 6.99 17.01 15.43
CA SER A 87 6.53 15.62 15.38
C SER A 87 6.73 15.10 13.96
N GLU A 88 7.56 14.08 13.81
CA GLU A 88 7.65 13.33 12.55
C GLU A 88 6.33 12.59 12.32
N LYS A 89 5.75 12.77 11.14
CA LYS A 89 4.49 12.15 10.71
C LYS A 89 4.71 11.00 9.74
N GLN A 90 5.78 11.09 8.95
CA GLN A 90 6.13 10.09 7.96
C GLN A 90 7.63 10.11 7.69
N VAL A 91 8.18 8.95 7.36
CA VAL A 91 9.48 8.81 6.70
C VAL A 91 9.32 7.87 5.51
N ASN A 92 9.80 8.31 4.35
CA ASN A 92 9.91 7.51 3.13
C ASN A 92 11.38 7.28 2.82
N GLN A 93 11.70 6.12 2.27
CA GLN A 93 13.05 5.77 1.88
C GLN A 93 13.06 4.91 0.61
N ASP A 94 13.71 5.43 -0.42
CA ASP A 94 13.92 4.73 -1.70
C ASP A 94 15.03 3.68 -1.50
N ILE A 95 14.67 2.40 -1.60
CA ILE A 95 15.63 1.30 -1.53
C ILE A 95 15.67 0.54 -2.86
N PRO A 96 16.82 -0.04 -3.26
CA PRO A 96 16.82 -0.96 -4.38
C PRO A 96 15.93 -2.17 -4.09
N PHE A 97 15.16 -2.62 -5.08
CA PHE A 97 14.31 -3.82 -5.01
C PHE A 97 15.07 -5.03 -4.46
N ALA A 98 16.33 -5.20 -4.86
CA ALA A 98 17.21 -6.27 -4.40
C ALA A 98 17.41 -6.31 -2.86
N ASN A 99 17.17 -5.19 -2.17
CA ASN A 99 17.32 -5.03 -0.73
C ASN A 99 16.01 -5.21 0.05
N LEU A 100 14.89 -5.50 -0.62
CA LEU A 100 13.64 -5.90 0.01
C LEU A 100 13.83 -7.09 0.98
N PRO A 101 13.04 -7.18 2.06
CA PRO A 101 12.98 -8.38 2.89
C PRO A 101 12.66 -9.63 2.06
N GLU A 102 13.20 -10.77 2.46
CA GLU A 102 12.98 -12.04 1.75
C GLU A 102 11.50 -12.43 1.69
N ALA A 103 10.74 -12.14 2.75
CA ALA A 103 9.31 -12.38 2.80
C ALA A 103 8.56 -11.57 1.73
N VAL A 104 8.87 -10.27 1.61
CA VAL A 104 8.28 -9.38 0.60
C VAL A 104 8.65 -9.84 -0.81
N LYS A 105 9.92 -10.15 -1.09
CA LYS A 105 10.33 -10.65 -2.43
C LYS A 105 9.62 -11.95 -2.80
N THR A 106 9.51 -12.89 -1.85
CA THR A 106 8.84 -14.17 -2.09
C THR A 106 7.35 -13.97 -2.39
N ALA A 107 6.69 -13.08 -1.64
CA ALA A 107 5.29 -12.75 -1.85
C ALA A 107 5.07 -12.03 -3.18
N PHE A 108 5.90 -11.04 -3.49
CA PHE A 108 5.90 -10.32 -4.76
C PHE A 108 6.08 -11.28 -5.94
N ASP A 109 7.10 -12.15 -5.92
CA ASP A 109 7.36 -13.11 -7.01
C ASP A 109 6.17 -14.04 -7.24
N ALA A 110 5.51 -14.49 -6.16
CA ALA A 110 4.33 -15.34 -6.26
C ALA A 110 3.14 -14.59 -6.85
N TYR A 111 2.88 -13.37 -6.38
CA TYR A 111 1.76 -12.54 -6.84
C TYR A 111 1.95 -12.07 -8.28
N GLN A 112 3.12 -11.51 -8.61
CA GLN A 112 3.47 -11.09 -9.96
C GLN A 112 3.35 -12.27 -10.94
N LYS A 113 3.84 -13.46 -10.58
CA LYS A 113 3.69 -14.63 -11.45
C LYS A 113 2.24 -15.03 -11.68
N LYS A 114 1.36 -14.87 -10.68
CA LYS A 114 -0.07 -15.20 -10.80
C LYS A 114 -0.81 -14.17 -11.66
N MET A 115 -0.63 -12.88 -11.39
CA MET A 115 -1.48 -11.81 -11.93
C MET A 115 -0.80 -11.01 -13.06
N TYR A 116 0.52 -10.89 -13.04
CA TYR A 116 1.29 -9.91 -13.81
C TYR A 116 2.60 -10.49 -14.39
N ALA A 117 2.59 -11.75 -14.86
CA ALA A 117 3.81 -12.52 -15.15
C ALA A 117 4.79 -11.88 -16.17
N ASP A 118 4.27 -11.02 -17.05
CA ASP A 118 5.04 -10.31 -18.09
C ASP A 118 5.33 -8.83 -17.73
N TRP A 119 4.89 -8.36 -16.56
CA TRP A 119 5.15 -7.01 -16.08
C TRP A 119 6.54 -6.96 -15.44
N LYS A 120 7.14 -5.77 -15.38
CA LYS A 120 8.43 -5.55 -14.75
C LYS A 120 8.25 -4.74 -13.48
N ALA A 121 9.03 -5.03 -12.45
CA ALA A 121 9.16 -4.16 -11.31
C ALA A 121 10.21 -3.09 -11.57
N ASP A 122 10.02 -1.95 -10.94
CA ASP A 122 11.02 -0.91 -10.86
C ASP A 122 12.22 -1.33 -10.01
N ASP A 123 13.37 -0.72 -10.29
CA ASP A 123 14.63 -1.04 -9.63
C ASP A 123 14.67 -0.49 -8.19
N ASP A 124 13.87 0.54 -7.91
CA ASP A 124 13.72 1.19 -6.62
C ASP A 124 12.32 0.88 -6.02
N VAL A 125 12.22 0.96 -4.70
CA VAL A 125 11.04 0.59 -3.90
C VAL A 125 10.90 1.61 -2.80
N ASP A 126 9.68 2.10 -2.61
CA ASP A 126 9.36 3.01 -1.52
C ASP A 126 9.12 2.26 -0.20
N VAL A 127 9.89 2.60 0.82
CA VAL A 127 9.67 2.15 2.18
C VAL A 127 9.03 3.27 2.99
N VAL A 128 7.76 3.10 3.34
CA VAL A 128 6.97 4.14 3.99
C VAL A 128 6.67 3.74 5.43
N SER A 129 6.96 4.63 6.38
CA SER A 129 6.55 4.48 7.78
C SER A 129 5.88 5.75 8.25
N ARG A 130 4.64 5.61 8.74
CA ARG A 130 3.84 6.72 9.24
C ARG A 130 3.63 6.62 10.75
N LEU A 131 3.41 7.77 11.39
CA LEU A 131 3.11 7.83 12.82
C LEU A 131 1.82 7.05 13.12
N ASP A 132 1.87 6.19 14.14
CA ASP A 132 0.77 5.33 14.57
C ASP A 132 0.31 4.27 13.54
N MET A 133 1.13 3.99 12.53
CA MET A 133 0.89 2.98 11.50
C MET A 133 2.09 2.04 11.35
N GLY A 134 1.87 0.91 10.68
CA GLY A 134 2.90 -0.02 10.28
C GLY A 134 3.73 0.51 9.11
N LEU A 135 4.90 -0.10 8.92
CA LEU A 135 5.74 0.14 7.75
C LEU A 135 5.20 -0.66 6.57
N ILE A 136 5.21 -0.08 5.38
CA ILE A 136 4.85 -0.73 4.12
C ILE A 136 5.98 -0.60 3.10
N TYR A 137 5.98 -1.49 2.12
CA TYR A 137 6.82 -1.47 0.93
C TYR A 137 5.91 -1.29 -0.28
N ILE A 138 6.14 -0.25 -1.07
CA ILE A 138 5.40 0.03 -2.30
C ILE A 138 6.30 -0.31 -3.48
N ILE A 139 5.85 -1.25 -4.31
CA ILE A 139 6.57 -1.73 -5.48
C ILE A 139 5.76 -1.37 -6.71
N GLU A 140 6.30 -0.48 -7.54
CA GLU A 140 5.76 -0.16 -8.85
C GLU A 140 6.06 -1.31 -9.84
N ILE A 141 5.05 -1.66 -10.63
CA ILE A 141 5.18 -2.57 -11.76
C ILE A 141 4.59 -1.97 -13.03
N GLU A 142 5.25 -2.15 -14.16
CA GLU A 142 4.82 -1.61 -15.44
C GLU A 142 4.71 -2.66 -16.55
N LYS A 143 3.76 -2.40 -17.47
CA LYS A 143 3.71 -3.03 -18.79
C LYS A 143 3.30 -2.01 -19.85
N GLY A 144 4.31 -1.42 -20.49
CA GLY A 144 4.11 -0.54 -21.64
C GLY A 144 3.77 0.89 -21.24
N LYS A 145 2.50 1.17 -20.95
CA LYS A 145 2.05 2.48 -20.44
C LYS A 145 1.17 2.36 -19.19
N GLU A 146 0.89 1.13 -18.79
CA GLU A 146 0.14 0.86 -17.59
C GLU A 146 1.15 0.58 -16.50
N GLU A 147 0.92 1.23 -15.37
CA GLU A 147 1.70 1.13 -14.14
C GLU A 147 0.75 0.80 -12.99
N ARG A 148 1.29 0.09 -11.99
CA ARG A 148 0.56 -0.32 -10.79
C ARG A 148 1.47 -0.27 -9.60
N GLU A 149 0.96 0.24 -8.50
CA GLU A 149 1.61 0.14 -7.20
C GLU A 149 1.08 -1.08 -6.43
N LEU A 150 2.02 -1.88 -5.94
CA LEU A 150 1.74 -3.01 -5.06
C LEU A 150 2.31 -2.74 -3.65
N SER A 151 1.42 -2.58 -2.67
CA SER A 151 1.80 -2.36 -1.27
C SER A 151 1.91 -3.68 -0.52
N PHE A 152 3.00 -3.87 0.22
CA PHE A 152 3.23 -5.05 1.06
C PHE A 152 3.61 -4.66 2.49
N SER A 153 3.12 -5.44 3.45
CA SER A 153 3.65 -5.44 4.81
C SER A 153 5.05 -6.07 4.87
N PRO A 154 5.81 -5.89 5.97
CA PRO A 154 7.16 -6.44 6.09
C PRO A 154 7.24 -7.98 6.09
N ASP A 155 6.13 -8.63 6.43
CA ASP A 155 5.99 -10.09 6.42
C ASP A 155 5.51 -10.64 5.06
N GLY A 156 5.38 -9.77 4.04
CA GLY A 156 4.99 -10.15 2.68
C GLY A 156 3.49 -10.37 2.49
N VAL A 157 2.64 -9.82 3.36
CA VAL A 157 1.20 -9.77 3.10
C VAL A 157 0.93 -8.61 2.13
N LEU A 158 0.32 -8.92 0.97
CA LEU A 158 -0.15 -7.91 0.02
C LEU A 158 -1.29 -7.12 0.67
N LEU A 159 -1.23 -5.80 0.55
CA LEU A 159 -2.18 -4.87 1.14
C LEU A 159 -3.04 -4.23 0.05
N LYS A 160 -2.38 -3.73 -1.01
CA LYS A 160 -3.05 -3.07 -2.13
C LYS A 160 -2.43 -3.40 -3.46
N ASN A 161 -3.26 -3.25 -4.48
CA ASN A 161 -2.89 -3.28 -5.90
C ASN A 161 -3.73 -2.22 -6.61
N VAL A 162 -3.14 -1.04 -6.79
CA VAL A 162 -3.81 0.10 -7.40
C VAL A 162 -3.27 0.33 -8.80
N LEU A 163 -4.13 0.79 -9.71
CA LEU A 163 -3.68 1.33 -10.97
C LEU A 163 -3.03 2.67 -10.67
N ASP A 164 -1.80 2.85 -11.12
CA ASP A 164 -1.16 4.14 -11.06
C ASP A 164 -1.57 4.93 -12.31
N THR A 165 -2.43 5.93 -12.10
CA THR A 165 -3.03 6.74 -13.17
C THR A 165 -2.65 8.21 -13.12
N ASP A 166 -1.91 8.62 -12.09
CA ASP A 166 -1.66 10.02 -11.79
C ASP A 166 -0.17 10.34 -12.02
N ASP A 167 0.15 11.60 -12.35
CA ASP A 167 1.54 12.07 -12.50
C ASP A 167 2.10 12.59 -11.16
N ASP A 168 1.42 12.35 -10.02
CA ASP A 168 1.76 12.89 -8.70
C ASP A 168 2.09 11.77 -7.70
N ASP A 169 3.32 11.25 -7.81
CA ASP A 169 3.88 10.15 -7.01
C ASP A 169 4.16 10.55 -5.54
N GLU A 170 3.61 11.68 -5.07
CA GLU A 170 3.91 12.20 -3.74
C GLU A 170 3.13 11.47 -2.64
N ILE A 171 3.79 10.50 -2.02
CA ILE A 171 3.28 9.80 -0.83
C ILE A 171 3.18 10.77 0.36
N LEU A 172 1.95 11.16 0.73
CA LEU A 172 1.69 12.12 1.81
C LEU A 172 1.50 11.47 3.21
N PRO A 173 1.82 12.19 4.30
CA PRO A 173 1.53 11.75 5.65
C PRO A 173 0.02 11.61 5.93
N VAL A 174 -0.35 10.44 6.47
CA VAL A 174 -1.71 10.13 6.93
C VAL A 174 -1.78 10.28 8.45
N ILE A 175 -2.85 10.89 8.96
CA ILE A 175 -3.07 11.10 10.40
C ILE A 175 -4.14 10.12 10.89
N VAL A 176 -3.73 9.18 11.74
CA VAL A 176 -4.67 8.28 12.43
C VAL A 176 -5.33 9.02 13.60
N SER A 177 -6.63 9.29 13.49
CA SER A 177 -7.40 9.94 14.56
C SER A 177 -7.54 9.06 15.80
N ASP A 178 -7.76 9.68 16.96
CA ASP A 178 -8.00 8.95 18.22
C ASP A 178 -9.31 8.13 18.14
N GLU A 179 -10.29 8.62 17.39
CA GLU A 179 -11.54 7.93 17.11
C GLU A 179 -11.30 6.63 16.34
N ILE A 180 -10.47 6.65 15.30
CA ILE A 180 -10.10 5.45 14.53
C ILE A 180 -9.34 4.47 15.41
N LYS A 181 -8.31 4.93 16.15
CA LYS A 181 -7.55 4.06 17.08
C LYS A 181 -8.47 3.37 18.08
N LYS A 182 -9.40 4.12 18.66
CA LYS A 182 -10.39 3.58 19.59
C LYS A 182 -11.33 2.60 18.90
N LYS A 183 -11.82 2.92 17.70
CA LYS A 183 -12.72 2.05 16.93
C LYS A 183 -12.07 0.70 16.61
N ILE A 184 -10.83 0.72 16.12
CA ILE A 184 -10.08 -0.51 15.83
C ILE A 184 -9.85 -1.32 17.12
N ALA A 185 -9.47 -0.69 18.22
CA ALA A 185 -9.32 -1.39 19.51
C ALA A 185 -10.65 -1.99 20.03
N GLU A 186 -11.80 -1.35 19.77
CA GLU A 186 -13.13 -1.87 20.11
C GLU A 186 -13.54 -3.07 19.25
N LEU A 187 -13.18 -3.08 17.96
CA LEU A 187 -13.53 -4.15 17.02
C LEU A 187 -12.67 -5.41 17.22
N PHE A 188 -11.42 -5.24 17.65
CA PHE A 188 -10.45 -6.33 17.80
C PHE A 188 -9.93 -6.48 19.25
N PRO A 189 -10.81 -6.61 20.26
CA PRO A 189 -10.40 -6.57 21.67
C PRO A 189 -9.64 -7.81 22.14
N ASN A 190 -9.69 -8.90 21.36
CA ASN A 190 -9.08 -10.19 21.69
C ASN A 190 -7.80 -10.49 20.88
N SER A 191 -7.47 -9.62 19.94
CA SER A 191 -6.29 -9.75 19.09
C SER A 191 -5.03 -9.47 19.89
N LYS A 192 -3.95 -10.21 19.60
CA LYS A 192 -2.67 -10.00 20.30
C LYS A 192 -1.93 -8.79 19.73
N SER A 193 -2.08 -8.56 18.43
CA SER A 193 -1.47 -7.45 17.72
C SER A 193 -2.43 -6.95 16.63
N VAL A 194 -2.67 -5.65 16.61
CA VAL A 194 -3.37 -4.97 15.53
C VAL A 194 -2.53 -3.77 15.10
N VAL A 195 -2.20 -3.71 13.82
CA VAL A 195 -1.39 -2.63 13.24
C VAL A 195 -2.18 -2.02 12.08
N ILE A 196 -2.45 -0.73 12.13
CA ILE A 196 -3.03 0.01 10.99
C ILE A 196 -1.93 0.21 9.95
N LEU A 197 -2.20 -0.06 8.69
CA LEU A 197 -1.23 0.02 7.61
C LEU A 197 -1.53 1.16 6.65
N GLU A 198 -2.79 1.31 6.28
CA GLU A 198 -3.29 2.34 5.37
C GLU A 198 -4.69 2.81 5.81
N ILE A 199 -5.04 4.03 5.44
CA ILE A 199 -6.36 4.62 5.65
C ILE A 199 -6.70 5.41 4.41
N ASP A 200 -7.75 5.00 3.72
CA ASP A 200 -8.27 5.67 2.54
C ASP A 200 -9.65 6.21 2.84
N ALA A 201 -9.86 7.49 2.55
CA ALA A 201 -11.20 8.06 2.51
C ALA A 201 -11.67 7.97 1.07
N ASP A 202 -12.74 7.20 0.82
CA ASP A 202 -13.40 7.24 -0.47
C ASP A 202 -14.25 8.52 -0.54
N ASP A 203 -13.79 9.47 -1.35
CA ASP A 203 -14.44 10.77 -1.55
C ASP A 203 -15.83 10.62 -2.20
N ASP A 204 -16.09 9.54 -2.94
CA ASP A 204 -17.37 9.32 -3.63
C ASP A 204 -18.45 8.79 -2.66
N ASP A 205 -18.05 7.93 -1.72
CA ASP A 205 -18.98 7.19 -0.84
C ASP A 205 -19.03 7.75 0.60
N ASN A 206 -18.11 8.66 0.95
CA ASN A 206 -17.82 9.11 2.32
C ASN A 206 -17.59 7.94 3.29
N GLU A 207 -16.99 6.87 2.80
CA GLU A 207 -16.56 5.73 3.62
C GLU A 207 -15.07 5.87 3.92
N THR A 208 -14.66 5.33 5.07
CA THR A 208 -13.24 5.21 5.41
C THR A 208 -12.87 3.74 5.42
N GLU A 209 -11.97 3.37 4.53
CA GLU A 209 -11.36 2.06 4.46
C GLU A 209 -10.06 2.07 5.27
N ILE A 210 -9.86 1.04 6.09
CA ILE A 210 -8.71 0.93 6.98
C ILE A 210 -8.12 -0.47 6.83
N ASP A 211 -6.95 -0.53 6.23
CA ASP A 211 -6.14 -1.74 6.18
C ASP A 211 -5.45 -1.97 7.51
N ILE A 212 -5.65 -3.15 8.09
CA ILE A 212 -4.98 -3.57 9.31
C ILE A 212 -4.32 -4.93 9.14
N LEU A 213 -3.26 -5.17 9.91
CA LEU A 213 -2.79 -6.52 10.23
C LEU A 213 -3.27 -6.91 11.61
N ASP A 214 -4.23 -7.82 11.65
CA ASP A 214 -4.77 -8.45 12.87
C ASP A 214 -4.14 -9.84 13.05
N ASP A 215 -3.21 -9.97 14.00
CA ASP A 215 -2.46 -11.21 14.27
C ASP A 215 -1.81 -11.81 13.00
N GLY A 216 -1.38 -10.95 12.07
CA GLY A 216 -0.74 -11.32 10.80
C GLY A 216 -1.71 -11.61 9.65
N ILE A 217 -3.02 -11.44 9.87
CA ILE A 217 -4.04 -11.51 8.83
C ILE A 217 -4.36 -10.09 8.39
N HIS A 218 -4.18 -9.80 7.11
CA HIS A 218 -4.64 -8.53 6.54
C HIS A 218 -6.16 -8.51 6.53
N LYS A 219 -6.72 -7.43 7.07
CA LYS A 219 -8.15 -7.18 7.08
C LYS A 219 -8.40 -5.76 6.65
N GLU A 220 -9.52 -5.60 5.96
CA GLU A 220 -10.02 -4.30 5.56
C GLU A 220 -11.24 -3.98 6.43
N VAL A 221 -11.22 -2.80 7.06
CA VAL A 221 -12.31 -2.32 7.92
C VAL A 221 -12.93 -1.09 7.27
N LYS A 222 -14.23 -1.19 6.94
CA LYS A 222 -14.99 -0.07 6.38
C LYS A 222 -15.82 0.62 7.45
N LEU A 223 -15.70 1.94 7.53
CA LEU A 223 -16.47 2.81 8.40
C LEU A 223 -17.32 3.79 7.59
N ASP A 224 -18.52 4.11 8.06
CA ASP A 224 -19.33 5.18 7.49
C ASP A 224 -18.75 6.57 7.81
N ALA A 225 -19.30 7.62 7.19
CA ALA A 225 -18.93 9.01 7.42
C ALA A 225 -19.00 9.50 8.89
N LYS A 226 -19.63 8.73 9.79
CA LYS A 226 -19.75 9.03 11.23
C LYS A 226 -18.83 8.14 12.08
N GLY A 227 -18.00 7.30 11.45
CA GLY A 227 -17.12 6.35 12.12
C GLY A 227 -17.83 5.10 12.65
N ASN A 228 -19.04 4.79 12.18
CA ASN A 228 -19.71 3.53 12.51
C ASN A 228 -19.19 2.42 11.61
N TRP A 229 -18.98 1.24 12.19
CA TRP A 229 -18.56 0.07 11.45
C TRP A 229 -19.60 -0.39 10.44
N ILE A 230 -19.17 -0.61 9.20
CA ILE A 230 -19.96 -1.17 8.10
C ILE A 230 -19.59 -2.63 7.89
N SER A 231 -18.31 -2.91 7.67
CA SER A 231 -17.81 -4.26 7.45
C SER A 231 -16.37 -4.46 7.91
N THR A 232 -16.03 -5.73 8.09
CA THR A 232 -14.66 -6.20 8.13
C THR A 232 -14.54 -7.40 7.22
N GLU A 233 -13.59 -7.36 6.31
CA GLU A 233 -13.30 -8.45 5.38
C GLU A 233 -11.85 -8.88 5.44
N PHE A 234 -11.61 -10.15 5.11
CA PHE A 234 -10.28 -10.71 4.99
C PHE A 234 -10.28 -11.96 4.13
N GLU A 235 -9.20 -12.15 3.39
CA GLU A 235 -8.97 -13.37 2.63
C GLU A 235 -8.42 -14.50 3.53
N THR A 236 -8.79 -15.74 3.21
CA THR A 236 -8.22 -16.90 3.87
C THR A 236 -8.24 -18.14 2.97
N THR A 237 -7.44 -19.14 3.35
CA THR A 237 -7.42 -20.41 2.62
C THR A 237 -8.74 -21.16 2.76
N LEU A 238 -9.12 -21.93 1.72
CA LEU A 238 -10.31 -22.78 1.77
C LEU A 238 -10.41 -23.67 3.04
N PRO A 239 -9.36 -24.39 3.49
CA PRO A 239 -9.42 -25.15 4.74
C PRO A 239 -9.77 -24.30 5.96
N LYS A 240 -9.20 -23.09 6.05
CA LYS A 240 -9.48 -22.19 7.17
C LYS A 240 -10.89 -21.64 7.12
N ALA A 241 -11.36 -21.26 5.93
CA ALA A 241 -12.75 -20.86 5.73
C ALA A 241 -13.73 -21.97 6.12
N MET A 242 -13.45 -23.23 5.74
CA MET A 242 -14.29 -24.36 6.13
C MET A 242 -14.35 -24.57 7.66
N GLU A 243 -13.25 -24.34 8.38
CA GLU A 243 -13.25 -24.33 9.85
C GLU A 243 -14.17 -23.23 10.41
N ILE A 244 -14.10 -22.02 9.85
CA ILE A 244 -14.94 -20.88 10.25
C ILE A 244 -16.41 -21.17 9.96
N MET A 245 -16.75 -21.63 8.76
CA MET A 245 -18.12 -22.02 8.38
C MET A 245 -18.67 -23.08 9.33
N ASN A 246 -17.89 -24.11 9.66
CA ASN A 246 -18.32 -25.17 10.56
C ASN A 246 -18.51 -24.68 12.00
N ALA A 247 -17.66 -23.79 12.48
CA ALA A 247 -17.77 -23.19 13.81
C ALA A 247 -18.98 -22.24 13.91
N LEU A 248 -19.26 -21.48 12.85
CA LEU A 248 -20.40 -20.57 12.77
C LEU A 248 -21.71 -21.36 12.73
N ASN A 249 -21.83 -22.29 11.78
CA ASN A 249 -22.96 -23.20 11.64
C ASN A 249 -22.59 -24.36 10.69
N PRO A 250 -22.50 -25.62 11.16
CA PRO A 250 -22.14 -26.77 10.32
C PRO A 250 -23.01 -26.95 9.06
N ALA A 251 -24.23 -26.41 9.03
CA ALA A 251 -25.08 -26.43 7.84
C ALA A 251 -24.52 -25.60 6.67
N ILE A 252 -23.76 -24.53 6.95
CA ILE A 252 -23.11 -23.69 5.92
C ILE A 252 -22.09 -24.54 5.16
N LEU A 253 -21.15 -25.15 5.88
CA LEU A 253 -20.15 -26.04 5.29
C LEU A 253 -20.79 -27.22 4.53
N ALA A 254 -21.82 -27.84 5.13
CA ALA A 254 -22.51 -28.96 4.49
C ALA A 254 -23.14 -28.58 3.14
N LYS A 255 -23.68 -27.36 3.02
CA LYS A 255 -24.26 -26.87 1.76
C LYS A 255 -23.20 -26.53 0.72
N LEU A 256 -22.07 -25.93 1.12
CA LEU A 256 -20.92 -25.70 0.24
C LEU A 256 -20.41 -27.04 -0.34
N VAL A 257 -20.18 -28.04 0.52
CA VAL A 257 -19.71 -29.37 0.10
C VAL A 257 -20.73 -30.07 -0.81
N ALA A 258 -22.03 -29.97 -0.51
CA ALA A 258 -23.07 -30.55 -1.34
C ALA A 258 -23.16 -29.88 -2.72
N MET A 259 -23.07 -28.56 -2.79
CA MET A 259 -23.05 -27.79 -4.03
C MET A 259 -21.84 -28.16 -4.88
N ALA A 260 -20.64 -28.13 -4.29
CA ALA A 260 -19.40 -28.50 -4.96
C ALA A 260 -19.48 -29.94 -5.50
N GLY A 261 -19.97 -30.88 -4.69
CA GLY A 261 -20.15 -32.28 -5.10
C GLY A 261 -21.13 -32.46 -6.26
N GLN A 262 -22.20 -31.65 -6.34
CA GLN A 262 -23.13 -31.64 -7.48
C GLN A 262 -22.48 -31.10 -8.75
N ALA A 263 -21.54 -30.16 -8.63
CA ALA A 263 -20.71 -29.66 -9.72
C ALA A 263 -19.54 -30.60 -10.08
N GLY A 264 -19.37 -31.72 -9.36
CA GLY A 264 -18.27 -32.66 -9.56
C GLY A 264 -16.92 -32.19 -8.99
N ILE A 265 -16.96 -31.21 -8.09
CA ILE A 265 -15.80 -30.61 -7.42
C ILE A 265 -15.60 -31.29 -6.07
N ASP A 266 -14.37 -31.70 -5.80
CA ASP A 266 -13.96 -32.21 -4.49
C ASP A 266 -13.05 -31.18 -3.82
N LEU A 267 -13.63 -30.47 -2.85
CA LEU A 267 -12.97 -29.39 -2.09
C LEU A 267 -11.78 -29.87 -1.24
N THR A 268 -11.55 -31.18 -1.15
CA THR A 268 -10.39 -31.75 -0.43
C THR A 268 -9.18 -31.97 -1.33
N LYS A 269 -9.34 -31.82 -2.65
CA LYS A 269 -8.25 -31.99 -3.61
C LYS A 269 -7.21 -30.88 -3.47
N PRO A 270 -5.89 -31.19 -3.43
CA PRO A 270 -4.84 -30.19 -3.25
C PRO A 270 -4.86 -29.07 -4.31
N GLU A 271 -5.20 -29.40 -5.56
CA GLU A 271 -5.33 -28.42 -6.63
C GLU A 271 -6.51 -27.47 -6.42
N ILE A 272 -7.64 -27.96 -5.93
CA ILE A 272 -8.81 -27.12 -5.64
C ILE A 272 -8.50 -26.22 -4.45
N ILE A 273 -7.93 -26.78 -3.38
CA ILE A 273 -7.53 -26.02 -2.18
C ILE A 273 -6.60 -24.85 -2.54
N ARG A 274 -5.63 -25.09 -3.43
CA ARG A 274 -4.64 -24.06 -3.83
C ARG A 274 -5.26 -23.00 -4.74
N ASN A 275 -6.24 -23.40 -5.56
CA ASN A 275 -6.87 -22.56 -6.58
C ASN A 275 -8.24 -22.04 -6.11
N THR A 276 -8.52 -22.04 -4.80
CA THR A 276 -9.75 -21.47 -4.24
C THR A 276 -9.40 -20.31 -3.34
N GLU A 277 -9.95 -19.15 -3.67
CA GLU A 277 -9.85 -17.93 -2.86
C GLU A 277 -11.15 -17.78 -2.07
N VAL A 278 -11.01 -17.40 -0.80
CA VAL A 278 -12.17 -17.21 0.07
C VAL A 278 -12.05 -15.91 0.82
N THR A 279 -12.97 -14.99 0.55
CA THR A 279 -13.14 -13.76 1.33
C THR A 279 -14.21 -14.00 2.38
N VAL A 280 -13.85 -13.74 3.64
CA VAL A 280 -14.77 -13.78 4.77
C VAL A 280 -15.19 -12.35 5.04
N VAL A 281 -16.48 -12.06 4.94
CA VAL A 281 -17.02 -10.71 5.18
C VAL A 281 -17.96 -10.76 6.37
N ASP A 282 -17.73 -9.92 7.38
CA ASP A 282 -18.74 -9.58 8.38
C ASP A 282 -19.27 -8.18 8.10
N HIS A 283 -20.59 -8.03 7.97
CA HIS A 283 -21.20 -6.80 7.49
C HIS A 283 -22.43 -6.45 8.33
N VAL A 284 -22.60 -5.18 8.68
CA VAL A 284 -23.60 -4.67 9.63
C VAL A 284 -25.04 -5.08 9.33
N THR A 285 -25.45 -5.10 8.06
CA THR A 285 -26.81 -5.51 7.65
C THR A 285 -26.94 -6.97 7.20
N LYS A 286 -25.91 -7.54 6.54
CA LYS A 286 -25.95 -8.90 5.99
C LYS A 286 -25.56 -9.98 7.02
N GLY A 287 -24.83 -9.58 8.06
CA GLY A 287 -24.08 -10.48 8.94
C GLY A 287 -22.92 -11.13 8.20
N MET A 288 -22.34 -12.16 8.80
CA MET A 288 -21.22 -12.89 8.20
C MET A 288 -21.63 -13.67 6.95
N TYR A 289 -20.82 -13.59 5.89
CA TYR A 289 -20.96 -14.39 4.68
C TYR A 289 -19.57 -14.69 4.09
N PHE A 290 -19.55 -15.60 3.13
CA PHE A 290 -18.34 -16.08 2.48
C PHE A 290 -18.48 -15.91 0.99
N GLU A 291 -17.50 -15.28 0.36
CA GLU A 291 -17.32 -15.25 -1.09
C GLU A 291 -16.26 -16.29 -1.41
N VAL A 292 -16.62 -17.31 -2.19
CA VAL A 292 -15.77 -18.46 -2.50
C VAL A 292 -15.60 -18.50 -4.01
N GLU A 293 -14.38 -18.22 -4.46
CA GLU A 293 -14.00 -18.28 -5.87
C GLU A 293 -13.19 -19.56 -6.11
N ILE A 294 -13.76 -20.51 -6.85
CA ILE A 294 -13.11 -21.80 -7.16
C ILE A 294 -12.67 -21.79 -8.62
N GLU A 295 -11.37 -21.75 -8.87
CA GLU A 295 -10.82 -21.87 -10.22
C GLU A 295 -10.75 -23.35 -10.66
N ILE A 296 -11.31 -23.64 -11.83
CA ILE A 296 -11.44 -24.98 -12.43
C ILE A 296 -10.97 -24.94 -13.89
N GLY A 297 -9.66 -25.12 -14.08
CA GLY A 297 -9.06 -24.94 -15.41
C GLY A 297 -9.07 -23.46 -15.77
N ASP A 298 -9.68 -23.09 -16.90
CA ASP A 298 -9.77 -21.68 -17.36
C ASP A 298 -11.11 -21.02 -16.97
N LYS A 299 -11.75 -21.48 -15.89
CA LYS A 299 -13.08 -21.01 -15.47
C LYS A 299 -13.17 -20.90 -13.97
N ASP A 300 -13.89 -19.87 -13.52
CA ASP A 300 -14.12 -19.65 -12.11
C ASP A 300 -15.59 -19.95 -11.76
N LEU A 301 -15.77 -20.48 -10.54
CA LEU A 301 -17.07 -20.65 -9.92
C LEU A 301 -17.10 -19.77 -8.67
N GLU A 302 -17.76 -18.63 -8.79
CA GLU A 302 -17.95 -17.67 -7.70
C GLU A 302 -19.25 -17.95 -6.95
N VAL A 303 -19.13 -18.10 -5.64
CA VAL A 303 -20.22 -18.53 -4.78
C VAL A 303 -20.25 -17.65 -3.53
N ILE A 304 -21.40 -17.03 -3.29
CA ILE A 304 -21.66 -16.32 -2.05
C ILE A 304 -22.52 -17.20 -1.15
N ILE A 305 -22.08 -17.40 0.09
CA ILE A 305 -22.78 -18.20 1.10
C ILE A 305 -23.05 -17.34 2.32
N ASP A 306 -24.32 -17.03 2.57
CA ASP A 306 -24.72 -16.24 3.74
C ASP A 306 -24.65 -17.04 5.06
N LYS A 307 -24.80 -16.34 6.19
CA LYS A 307 -24.86 -16.92 7.55
C LYS A 307 -25.92 -18.01 7.76
N ASP A 308 -26.94 -18.09 6.90
CA ASP A 308 -28.00 -19.11 6.95
C ASP A 308 -27.71 -20.28 5.96
N GLY A 309 -26.58 -20.17 5.25
CA GLY A 309 -26.10 -21.09 4.23
C GLY A 309 -26.86 -20.97 2.92
N ASN A 310 -27.58 -19.88 2.65
CA ASN A 310 -28.17 -19.70 1.33
C ASN A 310 -27.04 -19.40 0.34
N ILE A 311 -27.11 -20.05 -0.81
CA ILE A 311 -26.10 -19.94 -1.85
C ILE A 311 -26.65 -19.07 -2.98
N SER A 312 -25.89 -18.05 -3.34
CA SER A 312 -26.03 -17.32 -4.61
C SER A 312 -24.75 -17.46 -5.42
N PHE A 313 -24.89 -17.37 -6.74
CA PHE A 313 -23.76 -17.31 -7.65
C PHE A 313 -23.63 -15.86 -8.08
N ASP A 314 -22.42 -15.32 -8.01
CA ASP A 314 -22.15 -14.07 -8.70
C ASP A 314 -22.14 -14.33 -10.23
N LYS A 315 -22.49 -13.31 -11.01
CA LYS A 315 -22.85 -13.47 -12.43
C LYS A 315 -21.80 -12.94 -13.40
#